data_AF-A0ABD5XVM2-F1
#
_entry.id   AF-A0ABD5XVM2-F1
#
_cell.length_a   1.000
_cell.length_b   1.000
_cell.length_c   1.000
_cell.angle_alpha   90.00
_cell.angle_beta   90.00
_cell.angle_gamma   90.00
#
_symmetry.space_group_name_H-M   'P 1'
#
loop_
_entity.id
_entity.type
_entity.pdbx_description
1 polymer ?
#
loop_
_entity_poly.entity_id
_entity_poly.type
_entity_poly.pdbx_seq_one_letter_code
_entity_poly.pdbx_strand_id
1 'polypeptide(L)' 'MPGDPIQCPVCGWTGQPNDLAAGEGRGACPVCDESIPDHG' A
#
# COMPACT_ATOMS: atom_id res chain seq x y z
N MET A 1 5.38 -9.86 14.46
CA MET A 1 3.95 -9.79 14.12
C MET A 1 3.89 -9.44 12.64
N PRO A 2 3.38 -10.30 11.74
CA PRO A 2 3.16 -9.87 10.37
C PRO A 2 2.12 -8.75 10.42
N GLY A 3 2.46 -7.56 9.91
CA GLY A 3 1.51 -6.45 9.84
C GLY A 3 0.31 -6.82 8.96
N ASP A 4 -0.81 -6.16 9.20
CA ASP A 4 -2.03 -6.37 8.44
C ASP A 4 -1.79 -6.16 6.93
N PRO A 5 -2.38 -7.01 6.08
CA PRO A 5 -2.27 -6.86 4.64
C PRO A 5 -2.95 -5.56 4.19
N ILE A 6 -2.27 -4.85 3.31
CA ILE A 6 -2.78 -3.62 2.69
C ILE A 6 -3.58 -4.01 1.47
N GLN A 7 -4.71 -3.34 1.26
CA GLN A 7 -5.49 -3.45 0.04
C GLN A 7 -5.70 -2.07 -0.61
N CYS A 8 -5.43 -1.97 -1.91
CA CYS A 8 -5.73 -0.79 -2.69
C CYS A 8 -7.24 -0.65 -2.91
N PRO A 9 -7.86 0.47 -2.51
CA PRO A 9 -9.30 0.67 -2.69
C PRO A 9 -9.70 0.91 -4.16
N VAL A 10 -8.74 1.17 -5.06
CA VAL A 10 -9.01 1.50 -6.47
C VAL A 10 -8.92 0.26 -7.36
N CYS A 11 -7.80 -0.47 -7.30
CA CYS A 11 -7.56 -1.62 -8.17
C CYS A 11 -7.73 -2.97 -7.46
N GLY A 12 -7.88 -2.99 -6.13
CA GLY A 12 -7.98 -4.21 -5.35
C GLY A 12 -6.66 -4.95 -5.13
N TRP A 13 -5.51 -4.34 -5.46
CA TRP A 13 -4.19 -4.92 -5.17
C TRP A 13 -4.03 -5.18 -3.68
N THR A 14 -3.50 -6.34 -3.32
CA THR A 14 -3.17 -6.69 -1.93
C THR A 14 -1.67 -6.91 -1.77
N GLY A 15 -1.11 -6.41 -0.68
CA GLY A 15 0.31 -6.55 -0.38
C GLY A 15 0.62 -6.31 1.09
N GLN A 16 1.90 -6.22 1.41
CA GLN A 16 2.34 -5.86 2.77
C GLN A 16 2.72 -4.38 2.82
N PRO A 17 2.71 -3.75 4.01
CA PRO A 17 3.24 -2.40 4.19
C PRO A 17 4.69 -2.25 3.70
N ASN A 18 5.48 -3.32 3.79
CA ASN A 18 6.85 -3.38 3.27
C ASN A 18 6.93 -3.49 1.73
N ASP A 19 5.84 -3.88 1.08
CA ASP A 19 5.76 -4.05 -0.38
C ASP A 19 5.42 -2.72 -1.07
N LEU A 20 4.83 -1.77 -0.33
CA LEU A 20 4.74 -0.38 -0.76
C LEU A 20 6.17 0.16 -0.88
N ALA A 21 6.56 0.51 -2.10
CA ALA A 21 7.90 1.00 -2.38
C ALA A 21 8.25 2.11 -1.38
N ALA A 22 9.42 1.99 -0.74
CA ALA A 22 9.99 2.99 0.17
C ALA A 22 10.40 4.30 -0.54
N GLY A 23 9.61 4.74 -1.52
CA GLY A 23 9.71 6.01 -2.20
C GLY A 23 8.97 7.07 -1.38
N GLU A 24 9.75 7.90 -0.69
CA GLU A 24 9.38 9.24 -0.27
C GLU A 24 7.98 9.38 0.38
N GLY A 25 7.73 8.59 1.44
CA GLY A 25 6.75 8.93 2.46
C GLY A 25 5.27 8.81 2.10
N ARG A 26 4.92 8.21 0.95
CA ARG A 26 3.51 7.90 0.62
C ARG A 26 3.45 6.50 0.03
N GLY A 27 2.86 5.58 0.78
CA GLY A 27 2.60 4.24 0.30
C GLY A 27 1.71 4.27 -0.92
N ALA A 28 2.27 4.18 -2.12
CA ALA A 28 1.50 4.17 -3.36
C ALA A 28 1.34 2.73 -3.87
N CYS A 29 0.19 2.44 -4.46
CA CYS A 29 -0.10 1.14 -5.03
C CYS A 29 0.78 0.92 -6.28
N PRO A 30 1.55 -0.17 -6.36
CA PRO A 30 2.42 -0.43 -7.52
C PRO A 30 1.66 -0.77 -8.82
N VAL A 31 0.33 -0.97 -8.74
CA VAL A 31 -0.50 -1.37 -9.88
C VAL A 31 -1.15 -0.18 -10.57
N CYS A 32 -1.69 0.76 -9.79
CA CYS A 32 -2.43 1.91 -10.32
C CYS A 32 -1.85 3.26 -9.90
N ASP A 33 -0.71 3.26 -9.20
CA ASP A 33 -0.03 4.45 -8.66
C ASP A 33 -0.90 5.26 -7.68
N GLU A 34 -2.00 4.67 -7.18
CA GLU A 34 -2.90 5.32 -6.23
C GLU A 34 -2.28 5.40 -4.83
N SER A 35 -2.43 6.54 -4.18
CA SER A 35 -1.98 6.72 -2.79
C SER A 35 -2.81 5.85 -1.85
N ILE A 36 -2.18 4.91 -1.14
CA ILE A 36 -2.78 4.15 -0.05
C ILE A 36 -2.72 5.01 1.21
N PRO A 37 -3.86 5.53 1.72
CA PRO A 37 -3.86 6.18 3.03
C PRO A 37 -3.55 5.12 4.10
N ASP A 38 -2.55 5.40 4.93
CA ASP A 38 -2.30 4.65 6.17
C ASP A 38 -3.53 4.82 7.07
N HIS A 39 -4.37 3.79 7.14
CA HIS A 39 -5.47 3.75 8.09
C HIS A 39 -4.88 3.33 9.45
N GLY A 40 -4.25 4.29 10.12
CA GLY A 40 -3.75 4.15 11.49
C GLY A 40 -4.85 3.92 12.53
#